data_AF-A0A8H6G6F6-F1
#
_entry.id   AF-A0A8H6G6F6-F1
#
_cell.length_a   1.000
_cell.length_b   1.000
_cell.length_c   1.000
_cell.angle_alpha   90.00
_cell.angle_beta   90.00
_cell.angle_gamma   90.00
#
_symmetry.space_group_name_H-M   'P 1'
#
loop_
_entity.id
_entity.type
_entity.pdbx_description
1 polymer ?
#
loop_
_entity_poly.entity_id
_entity_poly.type
_entity_poly.pdbx_seq_one_letter_code
_entity_poly.pdbx_strand_id
1 'polypeptide(L)'
;MSTPANLHITCEHCKQKATLACAGCIAVPDTAAGIVQTTWYCGASCQRAGWNNHKEACKAIQARKSLFRAGEVVQHAFYMYREKVFDKYVLSVERDGEHLKTNIQYVLNEDTFFVPFPDKVCVDHADKQALLASWACADAVAYMHGLVKSLLQGLYKEISDVLVSTKNHRRRFINAGITAPNNNDNTKYGHEVIQVTLKNGEKYVLDIAGAQYGQFTTVIPWDVYVQSHVKDVIHCHDFGSTRERITSPIYCNGSTHIQLKKYFNKLLSASMDAKIKEWQDSNITLPAMLKLSEQKLFEKQSEFFSFLDGELDKAKLSIQGTLSGRARVPATEALLEQWLRKGTFRRES
;
A
#
# COMPACT_ATOMS: atom_id res chain seq x y z
N MET A 1 -12.46 31.10 16.02
CA MET A 1 -11.17 30.63 15.47
C MET A 1 -10.12 31.63 15.89
N SER A 2 -9.35 31.28 16.91
CA SER A 2 -8.26 32.12 17.43
C SER A 2 -7.15 32.16 16.39
N THR A 3 -6.82 33.35 15.88
CA THR A 3 -5.66 33.58 15.01
C THR A 3 -4.42 33.07 15.73
N PRO A 4 -3.59 32.18 15.13
CA PRO A 4 -2.35 31.75 15.78
C PRO A 4 -1.50 32.98 16.07
N ALA A 5 -1.00 33.10 17.30
CA ALA A 5 -0.04 34.14 17.67
C ALA A 5 1.08 34.18 16.63
N ASN A 6 1.47 35.38 16.21
CA ASN A 6 2.60 35.64 15.30
C ASN A 6 3.84 34.88 15.79
N LEU A 7 4.06 33.66 15.29
CA LEU A 7 5.31 32.96 15.52
C LEU A 7 6.38 33.80 14.83
N HIS A 8 7.28 34.38 15.62
CA HIS A 8 8.43 35.09 15.08
C HIS A 8 9.33 34.06 14.37
N ILE A 9 9.16 33.92 13.04
CA ILE A 9 9.99 33.05 12.23
C ILE A 9 11.37 33.72 12.07
N THR A 10 12.39 33.11 12.65
CA THR A 10 13.78 33.61 12.61
C THR A 10 14.64 32.84 11.62
N CYS A 11 15.63 33.53 11.05
CA CYS A 11 16.60 32.98 10.13
C CYS A 11 17.54 32.04 10.89
N GLU A 12 17.71 30.81 10.40
CA GLU A 12 18.57 29.82 11.05
C GLU A 12 20.02 30.29 11.14
N HIS A 13 20.50 31.06 10.16
CA HIS A 13 21.88 31.53 10.11
C HIS A 13 22.13 32.79 10.95
N CYS A 14 21.44 33.91 10.66
CA CYS A 14 21.72 35.21 11.28
C CYS A 14 20.74 35.62 12.38
N LYS A 15 19.74 34.76 12.69
CA LYS A 15 18.71 34.96 13.71
C LYS A 15 17.79 36.19 13.51
N GLN A 16 17.91 36.91 12.40
CA GLN A 16 17.00 37.99 11.98
C GLN A 16 15.66 37.44 11.48
N LYS A 17 14.66 38.32 11.24
CA LYS A 17 13.37 37.93 10.65
C LYS A 17 13.57 37.15 9.35
N ALA A 18 12.94 35.98 9.23
CA ALA A 18 13.01 35.14 8.04
C ALA A 18 11.75 35.23 7.18
N THR A 19 11.93 35.02 5.88
CA THR A 19 10.88 35.05 4.86
C THR A 19 10.99 33.91 3.86
N LEU A 20 12.13 33.21 3.81
CA LEU A 20 12.43 32.15 2.87
C LEU A 20 12.48 30.80 3.60
N ALA A 21 11.50 29.94 3.38
CA ALA A 21 11.54 28.55 3.81
C ALA A 21 12.51 27.73 2.95
N CYS A 22 13.18 26.76 3.55
CA CYS A 22 13.91 25.75 2.80
C CYS A 22 12.93 24.88 2.00
N ALA A 23 13.00 24.94 0.66
CA ALA A 23 12.13 24.17 -0.23
C ALA A 23 12.21 22.64 -0.01
N GLY A 24 13.33 22.16 0.52
CA GLY A 24 13.50 20.74 0.85
C GLY A 24 12.81 20.31 2.15
N CYS A 25 12.56 21.25 3.08
CA CYS A 25 11.99 20.94 4.39
C CYS A 25 10.53 21.38 4.54
N ILE A 26 10.02 22.19 3.61
CA ILE A 26 8.64 22.65 3.64
C ILE A 26 7.66 21.51 3.30
N ALA A 27 6.46 21.56 3.88
CA ALA A 27 5.36 20.64 3.61
C ALA A 27 5.74 19.17 3.86
N VAL A 28 6.41 18.91 4.98
CA VAL A 28 6.56 17.54 5.49
C VAL A 28 5.43 17.34 6.50
N PRO A 29 4.63 16.28 6.39
CA PRO A 29 3.57 16.01 7.35
C PRO A 29 4.12 15.94 8.78
N ASP A 30 3.37 16.49 9.73
CA ASP A 30 3.65 16.24 11.14
C ASP A 30 3.54 14.74 11.39
N THR A 31 4.50 14.22 12.13
CA THR A 31 4.51 12.80 12.48
C THR A 31 4.05 12.64 13.92
N ALA A 32 3.56 11.46 14.27
CA ALA A 32 3.30 11.13 15.67
C ALA A 32 4.56 11.22 16.56
N ALA A 33 5.76 11.23 15.97
CA ALA A 33 7.03 11.46 16.67
C ALA A 33 7.35 12.95 16.90
N GLY A 34 6.52 13.87 16.41
CA GLY A 34 6.65 15.31 16.62
C GLY A 34 6.50 16.15 15.34
N ILE A 35 6.43 17.46 15.56
CA ILE A 35 6.33 18.49 14.51
C ILE A 35 7.67 18.59 13.77
N VAL A 36 7.64 18.45 12.45
CA VAL A 36 8.83 18.65 11.63
C VAL A 36 9.02 20.15 11.40
N GLN A 37 10.00 20.74 12.09
CA GLN A 37 10.27 22.17 11.93
C GLN A 37 10.89 22.47 10.57
N THR A 38 10.18 23.25 9.75
CA THR A 38 10.74 23.83 8.53
C THR A 38 11.84 24.80 8.91
N THR A 39 13.01 24.68 8.28
CA THR A 39 14.11 25.65 8.45
C THR A 39 13.86 26.89 7.59
N TRP A 40 14.02 28.06 8.19
CA TRP A 40 13.78 29.35 7.54
C TRP A 40 15.04 30.21 7.48
N TYR A 41 15.10 31.07 6.47
CA TYR A 41 16.20 32.01 6.23
C TYR A 41 15.64 33.38 5.86
N CYS A 42 16.40 34.45 6.09
CA CYS A 42 16.03 35.79 5.60
C CYS A 42 16.24 35.95 4.09
N GLY A 43 17.02 35.05 3.47
CA GLY A 43 17.26 35.05 2.03
C GLY A 43 18.26 33.97 1.60
N ALA A 44 18.47 33.85 0.28
CA ALA A 44 19.30 32.81 -0.32
C ALA A 44 20.78 32.86 0.13
N SER A 45 21.30 34.05 0.48
CA SER A 45 22.65 34.21 1.01
C SER A 45 22.82 33.49 2.35
N CYS A 46 21.91 33.75 3.31
CA CYS A 46 21.90 33.08 4.61
C CYS A 46 21.60 31.58 4.48
N GLN A 47 20.78 31.16 3.52
CA GLN A 47 20.56 29.74 3.25
C GLN A 47 21.84 29.04 2.80
N ARG A 48 22.60 29.64 1.88
CA ARG A 48 23.90 29.10 1.44
C ARG A 48 24.92 29.07 2.58
N ALA A 49 24.99 30.14 3.37
CA ALA A 49 25.91 30.23 4.50
C ALA A 49 25.58 29.23 5.63
N GLY A 50 24.29 29.00 5.91
CA GLY A 50 23.82 28.02 6.90
C GLY A 50 23.76 26.58 6.39
N TRP A 51 24.05 26.33 5.11
CA TRP A 51 23.79 25.04 4.47
C TRP A 51 24.54 23.88 5.13
N ASN A 52 25.82 24.06 5.50
CA ASN A 52 26.62 22.99 6.09
C ASN A 52 26.01 22.47 7.41
N ASN A 53 25.38 23.32 8.19
CA ASN A 53 24.72 22.93 9.45
C ASN A 53 23.34 22.30 9.21
N HIS A 54 22.68 22.70 8.14
CA HIS A 54 21.31 22.28 7.83
C HIS A 54 21.24 21.00 6.96
N LYS A 55 22.26 20.74 6.13
CA LYS A 55 22.22 19.77 5.04
C LYS A 55 21.79 18.37 5.46
N GLU A 56 22.35 17.82 6.54
CA GLU A 56 22.04 16.45 6.97
C GLU A 56 20.64 16.34 7.56
N ALA A 57 20.21 17.33 8.37
CA ALA A 57 18.83 17.41 8.84
C ALA A 57 17.85 17.56 7.66
N CYS A 58 18.19 18.38 6.66
CA CYS A 58 17.40 18.56 5.44
C CYS A 58 17.21 17.24 4.68
N LYS A 59 18.28 16.45 4.51
CA LYS A 59 18.22 15.15 3.85
C LYS A 59 17.33 14.17 4.60
N ALA A 60 17.41 14.13 5.93
CA ALA A 60 16.54 13.28 6.75
C ALA A 60 15.06 13.65 6.55
N ILE A 61 14.76 14.95 6.59
CA ILE A 61 13.40 15.47 6.36
C ILE A 61 12.90 15.14 4.95
N GLN A 62 13.74 15.32 3.92
CA GLN A 62 13.38 14.95 2.54
C GLN A 62 13.15 13.44 2.39
N ALA A 63 13.96 12.61 3.06
CA ALA A 63 13.78 11.17 3.04
C ALA A 63 12.42 10.76 3.63
N ARG A 64 12.04 11.33 4.78
CA ARG A 64 10.71 11.15 5.35
C ARG A 64 9.63 11.59 4.37
N LYS A 65 9.74 12.81 3.83
CA LYS A 65 8.76 13.35 2.87
C LYS A 65 8.55 12.42 1.67
N SER A 66 9.63 11.89 1.09
CA SER A 66 9.54 10.92 0.01
C SER A 66 8.88 9.61 0.44
N LEU A 67 9.13 9.11 1.66
CA LEU A 67 8.47 7.92 2.19
C LEU A 67 6.95 8.12 2.36
N PHE A 68 6.52 9.25 2.93
CA PHE A 68 5.10 9.56 3.10
C PHE A 68 4.38 9.63 1.75
N ARG A 69 4.95 10.37 0.79
CA ARG A 69 4.44 10.45 -0.57
C ARG A 69 4.40 9.09 -1.27
N ALA A 70 5.41 8.23 -1.05
CA ALA A 70 5.41 6.87 -1.57
C ALA A 70 4.27 6.03 -0.98
N GLY A 71 4.01 6.17 0.33
CA GLY A 71 2.88 5.55 1.02
C GLY A 71 1.53 5.93 0.41
N GLU A 72 1.31 7.22 0.14
CA GLU A 72 0.10 7.71 -0.53
C GLU A 72 -0.05 7.10 -1.93
N VAL A 73 1.03 7.09 -2.72
CA VAL A 73 1.00 6.53 -4.09
C VAL A 73 0.65 5.06 -4.09
N VAL A 74 1.30 4.25 -3.24
CA VAL A 74 1.06 2.81 -3.21
C VAL A 74 -0.32 2.46 -2.68
N GLN A 75 -0.83 3.18 -1.67
CA GLN A 75 -2.17 2.93 -1.14
C GLN A 75 -3.25 3.26 -2.16
N HIS A 76 -3.11 4.38 -2.87
CA HIS A 76 -4.04 4.73 -3.94
C HIS A 76 -4.02 3.69 -5.06
N ALA A 77 -2.83 3.31 -5.56
CA ALA A 77 -2.70 2.27 -6.58
C ALA A 77 -3.30 0.93 -6.11
N PHE A 78 -3.13 0.56 -4.84
CA PHE A 78 -3.72 -0.63 -4.27
C PHE A 78 -5.26 -0.59 -4.27
N TYR A 79 -5.86 0.54 -3.88
CA TYR A 79 -7.32 0.66 -3.89
C TYR A 79 -7.89 0.64 -5.30
N MET A 80 -7.25 1.29 -6.27
CA MET A 80 -7.61 1.17 -7.69
C MET A 80 -7.55 -0.30 -8.15
N TYR A 81 -6.44 -0.99 -7.86
CA TYR A 81 -6.29 -2.41 -8.16
C TYR A 81 -7.42 -3.24 -7.53
N ARG A 82 -7.71 -3.05 -6.25
CA ARG A 82 -8.75 -3.78 -5.51
C ARG A 82 -10.15 -3.53 -6.04
N GLU A 83 -10.43 -2.34 -6.56
CA GLU A 83 -11.72 -2.03 -7.18
C GLU A 83 -11.91 -2.82 -8.48
N LYS A 84 -10.85 -2.99 -9.28
CA LYS A 84 -10.88 -3.80 -10.51
C LYS A 84 -10.97 -5.30 -10.24
N VAL A 85 -10.35 -5.78 -9.16
CA VAL A 85 -10.32 -7.22 -8.79
C VAL A 85 -11.12 -7.53 -7.51
N PHE A 86 -12.22 -6.81 -7.30
CA PHE A 86 -13.07 -7.04 -6.13
C PHE A 86 -13.74 -8.41 -6.23
N ASP A 87 -13.65 -9.19 -5.17
CA ASP A 87 -13.91 -10.64 -5.19
C ASP A 87 -14.84 -11.10 -4.04
N LYS A 88 -15.64 -10.17 -3.52
CA LYS A 88 -16.48 -10.35 -2.34
C LYS A 88 -17.89 -9.80 -2.59
N TYR A 89 -18.90 -10.53 -2.19
CA TYR A 89 -20.24 -9.98 -1.96
C TYR A 89 -20.30 -9.36 -0.58
N VAL A 90 -20.90 -8.17 -0.48
CA VAL A 90 -21.25 -7.56 0.81
C VAL A 90 -22.69 -7.92 1.11
N LEU A 91 -22.89 -8.71 2.16
CA LEU A 91 -24.21 -9.21 2.54
C LEU A 91 -24.93 -8.23 3.46
N SER A 92 -24.21 -7.66 4.43
CA SER A 92 -24.72 -6.61 5.30
C SER A 92 -23.61 -5.77 5.90
N VAL A 93 -23.97 -4.56 6.30
CA VAL A 93 -23.11 -3.60 7.00
C VAL A 93 -23.86 -3.12 8.23
N GLU A 94 -23.30 -3.40 9.41
CA GLU A 94 -23.83 -2.99 10.72
C GLU A 94 -22.91 -1.92 11.30
N ARG A 95 -23.48 -0.82 11.81
CA ARG A 95 -22.73 0.32 12.40
C ARG A 95 -23.07 0.49 13.86
N ASP A 96 -22.04 0.66 14.67
CA ASP A 96 -22.13 1.00 16.09
C ASP A 96 -21.09 2.07 16.45
N GLY A 97 -21.50 3.33 16.36
CA GLY A 97 -20.61 4.48 16.49
C GLY A 97 -19.49 4.47 15.45
N GLU A 98 -18.23 4.46 15.91
CA GLU A 98 -17.05 4.34 15.05
C GLU A 98 -16.77 2.90 14.58
N HIS A 99 -17.48 1.91 15.13
CA HIS A 99 -17.28 0.50 14.79
C HIS A 99 -18.13 0.09 13.59
N LEU A 100 -17.50 -0.58 12.64
CA LEU A 100 -18.18 -1.18 11.49
C LEU A 100 -18.02 -2.69 11.51
N LYS A 101 -19.12 -3.41 11.43
CA LYS A 101 -19.14 -4.85 11.20
C LYS A 101 -19.72 -5.13 9.81
N THR A 102 -18.92 -5.73 8.94
CA THR A 102 -19.35 -6.07 7.59
C THR A 102 -19.35 -7.59 7.41
N ASN A 103 -20.50 -8.13 7.00
CA ASN A 103 -20.61 -9.52 6.62
C ASN A 103 -20.33 -9.64 5.12
N ILE A 104 -19.32 -10.43 4.78
CA ILE A 104 -18.90 -10.66 3.40
C ILE A 104 -18.97 -12.14 3.05
N GLN A 105 -19.07 -12.42 1.76
CA GLN A 105 -18.93 -13.76 1.21
C GLN A 105 -18.02 -13.70 -0.01
N TYR A 106 -17.01 -14.57 -0.07
CA TYR A 106 -16.20 -14.66 -1.28
C TYR A 106 -17.03 -15.14 -2.47
N VAL A 107 -16.74 -14.57 -3.63
CA VAL A 107 -17.27 -15.09 -4.89
C VAL A 107 -16.65 -16.48 -5.10
N LEU A 108 -17.49 -17.49 -5.28
CA LEU A 108 -17.10 -18.88 -5.56
C LEU A 108 -17.69 -19.37 -6.89
N ASN A 109 -18.18 -18.46 -7.74
CA ASN A 109 -18.79 -18.80 -9.02
C ASN A 109 -17.70 -19.11 -10.06
N GLU A 110 -17.81 -20.25 -10.74
CA GLU A 110 -16.91 -20.65 -11.83
C GLU A 110 -16.93 -19.68 -13.01
N ASP A 111 -18.04 -18.97 -13.22
CA ASP A 111 -18.22 -18.06 -14.35
C ASP A 111 -17.56 -16.69 -14.15
N THR A 112 -17.34 -16.26 -12.90
CA THR A 112 -16.80 -14.93 -12.59
C THR A 112 -15.93 -14.93 -11.34
N PHE A 113 -14.64 -14.56 -11.47
CA PHE A 113 -13.73 -14.40 -10.32
C PHE A 113 -13.90 -13.07 -9.58
N PHE A 114 -14.45 -12.07 -10.27
CA PHE A 114 -14.57 -10.70 -9.78
C PHE A 114 -15.97 -10.17 -10.01
N VAL A 115 -16.43 -9.34 -9.09
CA VAL A 115 -17.72 -8.67 -9.13
C VAL A 115 -17.49 -7.16 -9.11
N PRO A 116 -18.43 -6.36 -9.63
CA PRO A 116 -18.37 -4.92 -9.46
C PRO A 116 -18.26 -4.54 -7.98
N PHE A 117 -17.44 -3.54 -7.68
CA PHE A 117 -17.35 -3.02 -6.33
C PHE A 117 -18.70 -2.42 -5.90
N PRO A 118 -19.22 -2.73 -4.70
CA PRO A 118 -20.55 -2.28 -4.29
C PRO A 118 -20.50 -0.86 -3.70
N ASP A 119 -20.19 0.17 -4.50
CA ASP A 119 -20.06 1.55 -4.01
C ASP A 119 -21.28 2.02 -3.19
N LYS A 120 -22.48 1.56 -3.56
CA LYS A 120 -23.75 1.93 -2.92
C LYS A 120 -23.85 1.56 -1.44
N VAL A 121 -23.02 0.64 -0.94
CA VAL A 121 -23.01 0.26 0.49
C VAL A 121 -22.08 1.14 1.33
N CYS A 122 -21.21 1.93 0.69
CA CYS A 122 -20.26 2.81 1.37
C CYS A 122 -20.94 4.15 1.67
N VAL A 123 -20.87 4.61 2.92
CA VAL A 123 -21.42 5.93 3.31
C VAL A 123 -20.41 7.03 3.03
N ASP A 124 -19.13 6.73 3.21
CA ASP A 124 -18.03 7.66 3.01
C ASP A 124 -16.81 6.97 2.36
N HIS A 125 -15.77 7.77 2.13
CA HIS A 125 -14.51 7.28 1.58
C HIS A 125 -13.80 6.28 2.50
N ALA A 126 -13.93 6.44 3.82
CA ALA A 126 -13.30 5.55 4.79
C ALA A 126 -13.90 4.14 4.74
N ASP A 127 -15.21 4.02 4.53
CA ASP A 127 -15.87 2.74 4.30
C ASP A 127 -15.38 2.08 3.00
N LYS A 128 -15.26 2.85 1.92
CA LYS A 128 -14.76 2.33 0.63
C LYS A 128 -13.35 1.76 0.81
N GLN A 129 -12.45 2.50 1.44
CA GLN A 129 -11.08 2.05 1.72
C GLN A 129 -11.06 0.79 2.61
N ALA A 130 -11.85 0.77 3.68
CA ALA A 130 -11.92 -0.38 4.58
C ALA A 130 -12.42 -1.63 3.85
N LEU A 131 -13.44 -1.50 3.00
CA LEU A 131 -14.00 -2.61 2.24
C LEU A 131 -13.03 -3.11 1.16
N LEU A 132 -12.36 -2.23 0.43
CA LEU A 132 -11.34 -2.59 -0.55
C LEU A 132 -10.15 -3.32 0.10
N ALA A 133 -9.75 -2.89 1.30
CA ALA A 133 -8.67 -3.48 2.09
C ALA A 133 -9.05 -4.76 2.84
N SER A 134 -10.35 -5.06 2.99
CA SER A 134 -10.84 -6.17 3.79
C SER A 134 -10.19 -7.50 3.39
N TRP A 135 -9.54 -8.17 4.33
CA TRP A 135 -8.87 -9.45 4.11
C TRP A 135 -7.86 -9.43 2.94
N ALA A 136 -7.24 -8.28 2.70
CA ALA A 136 -6.35 -8.08 1.56
C ALA A 136 -4.98 -7.53 1.97
N CYS A 137 -4.60 -7.64 3.26
CA CYS A 137 -3.28 -7.18 3.74
C CYS A 137 -2.12 -7.89 3.03
N ALA A 138 -2.17 -9.21 2.94
CA ALA A 138 -1.15 -9.99 2.24
C ALA A 138 -1.13 -9.67 0.73
N ASP A 139 -2.30 -9.46 0.11
CA ASP A 139 -2.42 -9.04 -1.29
C ASP A 139 -1.78 -7.66 -1.52
N ALA A 140 -1.95 -6.73 -0.57
CA ALA A 140 -1.35 -5.40 -0.63
C ALA A 140 0.19 -5.49 -0.64
N VAL A 141 0.78 -6.27 0.27
CA VAL A 141 2.23 -6.48 0.31
C VAL A 141 2.72 -7.22 -0.95
N ALA A 142 2.03 -8.28 -1.36
CA ALA A 142 2.45 -9.13 -2.47
C ALA A 142 2.34 -8.44 -3.84
N TYR A 143 1.17 -7.89 -4.16
CA TYR A 143 0.88 -7.40 -5.50
C TYR A 143 1.37 -5.98 -5.74
N MET A 144 1.60 -5.19 -4.68
CA MET A 144 2.23 -3.86 -4.79
C MET A 144 3.75 -3.89 -4.64
N HIS A 145 4.36 -5.07 -4.43
CA HIS A 145 5.80 -5.21 -4.21
C HIS A 145 6.67 -4.48 -5.25
N GLY A 146 6.38 -4.63 -6.56
CA GLY A 146 7.18 -3.98 -7.60
C GLY A 146 7.06 -2.45 -7.57
N LEU A 147 5.86 -1.94 -7.27
CA LEU A 147 5.61 -0.51 -7.10
C LEU A 147 6.35 0.04 -5.87
N VAL A 148 6.24 -0.63 -4.71
CA VAL A 148 6.98 -0.28 -3.48
C VAL A 148 8.48 -0.26 -3.74
N LYS A 149 9.01 -1.33 -4.34
CA LYS A 149 10.44 -1.44 -4.68
C LYS A 149 10.92 -0.28 -5.55
N SER A 150 10.10 0.11 -6.53
CA SER A 150 10.43 1.20 -7.47
C SER A 150 10.37 2.57 -6.78
N LEU A 151 9.32 2.86 -6.01
CA LEU A 151 9.15 4.13 -5.29
C LEU A 151 10.25 4.37 -4.25
N LEU A 152 10.61 3.33 -3.50
CA LEU A 152 11.55 3.44 -2.38
C LEU A 152 13.02 3.25 -2.81
N GLN A 153 13.30 3.12 -4.10
CA GLN A 153 14.65 2.88 -4.60
C GLN A 153 15.63 3.98 -4.11
N GLY A 154 16.67 3.54 -3.41
CA GLY A 154 17.71 4.42 -2.88
C GLY A 154 17.32 5.21 -1.63
N LEU A 155 16.12 5.01 -1.08
CA LEU A 155 15.63 5.69 0.12
C LEU A 155 15.94 4.92 1.42
N TYR A 156 15.83 3.59 1.38
CA TYR A 156 15.96 2.73 2.55
C TYR A 156 17.38 2.16 2.71
N LYS A 157 17.70 1.79 3.95
CA LYS A 157 18.81 0.92 4.35
C LYS A 157 18.34 -0.54 4.35
N GLU A 158 17.20 -0.80 4.98
CA GLU A 158 16.59 -2.13 5.08
C GLU A 158 15.07 -2.03 4.83
N ILE A 159 14.50 -3.10 4.28
CA ILE A 159 13.06 -3.24 4.04
C ILE A 159 12.69 -4.71 4.26
N SER A 160 11.55 -4.95 4.91
CA SER A 160 11.08 -6.29 5.26
C SER A 160 9.57 -6.42 5.21
N ASP A 161 9.09 -7.64 4.97
CA ASP A 161 7.68 -8.00 5.14
C ASP A 161 7.48 -8.41 6.60
N VAL A 162 6.44 -7.90 7.27
CA VAL A 162 6.20 -8.16 8.69
C VAL A 162 4.76 -8.59 8.94
N LEU A 163 4.61 -9.74 9.59
CA LEU A 163 3.33 -10.25 10.04
C LEU A 163 3.13 -9.89 11.52
N VAL A 164 2.03 -9.20 11.82
CA VAL A 164 1.68 -8.77 13.19
C VAL A 164 0.29 -9.25 13.59
N SER A 165 0.07 -9.48 14.89
CA SER A 165 -1.29 -9.52 15.45
C SER A 165 -1.69 -8.09 15.83
N THR A 166 -2.89 -7.67 15.46
CA THR A 166 -3.34 -6.28 15.67
C THR A 166 -4.29 -6.15 16.87
N LYS A 167 -4.41 -4.94 17.41
CA LYS A 167 -5.34 -4.55 18.50
C LYS A 167 -6.05 -3.23 18.17
N ASN A 168 -7.03 -2.85 18.99
CA ASN A 168 -7.77 -1.58 18.88
C ASN A 168 -8.51 -1.40 17.53
N HIS A 169 -9.15 -2.47 17.05
CA HIS A 169 -9.85 -2.46 15.76
C HIS A 169 -11.12 -1.62 15.81
N ARG A 170 -11.28 -0.70 14.86
CA ARG A 170 -12.52 0.05 14.62
C ARG A 170 -13.35 -0.54 13.47
N ARG A 171 -12.78 -1.46 12.70
CA ARG A 171 -13.45 -2.14 11.59
C ARG A 171 -13.28 -3.65 11.74
N ARG A 172 -14.37 -4.38 11.52
CA ARG A 172 -14.47 -5.83 11.67
C ARG A 172 -15.16 -6.42 10.45
N PHE A 173 -14.55 -7.44 9.86
CA PHE A 173 -15.09 -8.14 8.69
C PHE A 173 -15.30 -9.60 9.05
N ILE A 174 -16.54 -10.04 8.96
CA ILE A 174 -16.93 -11.43 9.19
C ILE A 174 -17.18 -12.09 7.84
N ASN A 175 -16.43 -13.14 7.54
CA ASN A 175 -16.69 -13.95 6.37
C ASN A 175 -17.76 -14.99 6.71
N ALA A 176 -18.96 -14.82 6.16
CA ALA A 176 -20.14 -15.65 6.40
C ALA A 176 -20.08 -17.01 5.65
N GLY A 177 -18.89 -17.59 5.51
CA GLY A 177 -18.63 -18.78 4.68
C GLY A 177 -19.62 -19.94 4.93
N ILE A 178 -19.81 -20.76 3.91
CA ILE A 178 -20.85 -21.81 3.86
C ILE A 178 -20.70 -22.87 4.98
N THR A 179 -19.47 -23.12 5.46
CA THR A 179 -19.16 -24.27 6.33
C THR A 179 -18.96 -23.94 7.81
N ALA A 180 -18.91 -22.66 8.20
CA ALA A 180 -18.77 -22.26 9.61
C ALA A 180 -19.38 -20.86 9.84
N PRO A 181 -20.68 -20.76 10.12
CA PRO A 181 -21.43 -19.52 10.01
C PRO A 181 -20.97 -18.35 10.90
N ASN A 182 -20.02 -18.51 11.84
CA ASN A 182 -19.73 -17.50 12.86
C ASN A 182 -18.27 -17.34 13.30
N ASN A 183 -17.27 -17.88 12.58
CA ASN A 183 -15.89 -17.94 13.13
C ASN A 183 -14.76 -17.25 12.35
N ASN A 184 -15.00 -16.78 11.12
CA ASN A 184 -13.94 -16.13 10.33
C ASN A 184 -14.00 -14.60 10.47
N ASP A 185 -13.48 -14.13 11.59
CA ASP A 185 -13.37 -12.73 11.96
C ASP A 185 -11.95 -12.22 11.70
N ASN A 186 -11.79 -11.18 10.88
CA ASN A 186 -10.47 -10.67 10.48
C ASN A 186 -9.59 -10.22 11.65
N THR A 187 -10.18 -9.88 12.79
CA THR A 187 -9.47 -9.45 14.00
C THR A 187 -8.68 -10.58 14.68
N LYS A 188 -8.95 -11.84 14.32
CA LYS A 188 -8.29 -13.03 14.88
C LYS A 188 -7.08 -13.49 14.06
N TYR A 189 -6.80 -12.87 12.92
CA TYR A 189 -5.74 -13.28 12.00
C TYR A 189 -4.58 -12.28 12.01
N GLY A 190 -3.42 -12.73 11.54
CA GLY A 190 -2.28 -11.85 11.35
C GLY A 190 -2.53 -10.84 10.21
N HIS A 191 -1.87 -9.70 10.33
CA HIS A 191 -1.89 -8.58 9.39
C HIS A 191 -0.49 -8.41 8.80
N GLU A 192 -0.39 -8.39 7.48
CA GLU A 192 0.87 -8.20 6.77
C GLU A 192 1.09 -6.71 6.48
N VAL A 193 2.26 -6.20 6.84
CA VAL A 193 2.71 -4.83 6.60
C VAL A 193 4.14 -4.82 6.08
N ILE A 194 4.64 -3.67 5.63
CA ILE A 194 6.03 -3.50 5.22
C ILE A 194 6.74 -2.63 6.26
N GLN A 195 7.87 -3.09 6.81
CA GLN A 195 8.73 -2.24 7.62
C GLN A 195 9.84 -1.66 6.74
N VAL A 196 10.11 -0.37 6.91
CA VAL A 196 11.15 0.36 6.19
C VAL A 196 12.08 1.03 7.19
N THR A 197 13.37 0.69 7.14
CA THR A 197 14.43 1.43 7.83
C THR A 197 15.09 2.36 6.82
N LEU A 198 14.94 3.67 7.00
CA LEU A 198 15.58 4.69 6.18
C LEU A 198 17.11 4.68 6.33
N LYS A 199 17.83 5.29 5.38
CA LYS A 199 19.30 5.38 5.41
C LYS A 199 19.87 6.10 6.63
N ASN A 200 19.08 6.96 7.26
CA ASN A 200 19.43 7.63 8.52
C ASN A 200 19.09 6.81 9.77
N GLY A 201 18.58 5.59 9.62
CA GLY A 201 18.25 4.66 10.71
C GLY A 201 16.81 4.73 11.22
N GLU A 202 16.01 5.69 10.77
CA GLU A 202 14.61 5.81 11.20
C GLU A 202 13.76 4.67 10.67
N LYS A 203 12.83 4.17 11.49
CA LYS A 203 11.98 3.03 11.17
C LYS A 203 10.53 3.44 11.04
N TYR A 204 9.89 2.95 9.98
CA TYR A 204 8.49 3.19 9.68
C TYR A 204 7.80 1.89 9.27
N VAL A 205 6.49 1.87 9.42
CA VAL A 205 5.62 0.91 8.76
C VAL A 205 4.96 1.56 7.54
N LEU A 206 4.80 0.78 6.48
CA LEU A 206 3.90 1.02 5.36
C LEU A 206 2.72 0.05 5.51
N ASP A 207 1.61 0.53 6.05
CA ASP A 207 0.37 -0.23 6.22
C ASP A 207 -0.62 0.12 5.10
N ILE A 208 -0.42 -0.49 3.94
CA ILE A 208 -1.21 -0.25 2.73
C ILE A 208 -2.69 -0.63 2.94
N ALA A 209 -2.96 -1.64 3.76
CA ALA A 209 -4.29 -2.20 3.98
C ALA A 209 -4.85 -1.89 5.38
N GLY A 210 -4.27 -0.96 6.13
CA GLY A 210 -4.66 -0.66 7.52
C GLY A 210 -6.12 -0.29 7.70
N ALA A 211 -6.75 0.25 6.64
CA ALA A 211 -8.16 0.61 6.61
C ALA A 211 -9.07 -0.58 6.97
N GLN A 212 -8.63 -1.83 6.76
CA GLN A 212 -9.37 -3.03 7.15
C GLN A 212 -9.65 -3.11 8.67
N TYR A 213 -8.88 -2.37 9.48
CA TYR A 213 -9.06 -2.25 10.94
C TYR A 213 -9.42 -0.83 11.37
N GLY A 214 -9.62 0.09 10.42
CA GLY A 214 -9.90 1.51 10.69
C GLY A 214 -8.67 2.37 10.96
N GLN A 215 -7.47 1.91 10.58
CA GLN A 215 -6.26 2.74 10.53
C GLN A 215 -6.04 3.23 9.09
N PHE A 216 -6.28 4.51 8.83
CA PHE A 216 -6.20 5.10 7.50
C PHE A 216 -4.84 5.73 7.18
N THR A 217 -3.96 5.90 8.16
CA THR A 217 -2.61 6.43 7.96
C THR A 217 -1.68 5.34 7.43
N THR A 218 -1.23 5.48 6.17
CA THR A 218 -0.38 4.48 5.50
C THR A 218 1.04 4.41 6.06
N VAL A 219 1.60 5.55 6.48
CA VAL A 219 3.01 5.62 6.94
C VAL A 219 3.04 6.10 8.38
N ILE A 220 3.55 5.25 9.28
CA ILE A 220 3.59 5.53 10.72
C ILE A 220 4.98 5.18 11.25
N PRO A 221 5.58 5.99 12.15
CA PRO A 221 6.79 5.58 12.84
C PRO A 221 6.61 4.22 13.50
N TRP A 222 7.60 3.33 13.36
CA TRP A 222 7.48 1.92 13.77
C TRP A 222 7.06 1.78 15.24
N ASP A 223 7.70 2.50 16.15
CA ASP A 223 7.42 2.40 17.58
C ASP A 223 6.00 2.88 17.93
N VAL A 224 5.54 3.93 17.26
CA VAL A 224 4.17 4.43 17.40
C VAL A 224 3.18 3.38 16.92
N TYR A 225 3.43 2.76 15.76
CA TYR A 225 2.57 1.72 15.21
C TYR A 225 2.51 0.51 16.15
N VAL A 226 3.65 0.06 16.66
CA VAL A 226 3.71 -1.07 17.59
C VAL A 226 2.91 -0.77 18.87
N GLN A 227 3.10 0.42 19.44
CA GLN A 227 2.40 0.82 20.65
C GLN A 227 0.88 0.87 20.47
N SER A 228 0.42 1.47 19.38
CA SER A 228 -1.00 1.80 19.16
C SER A 228 -1.82 0.69 18.49
N HIS A 229 -1.20 -0.12 17.61
CA HIS A 229 -1.93 -1.05 16.73
C HIS A 229 -1.46 -2.49 16.82
N VAL A 230 -0.25 -2.77 17.31
CA VAL A 230 0.29 -4.12 17.37
C VAL A 230 0.10 -4.71 18.76
N LYS A 231 -0.39 -5.94 18.80
CA LYS A 231 -0.36 -6.77 19.99
C LYS A 231 0.97 -7.53 20.04
N ASP A 232 1.29 -8.28 18.99
CA ASP A 232 2.54 -9.05 18.86
C ASP A 232 3.11 -8.94 17.44
N VAL A 233 4.44 -8.91 17.33
CA VAL A 233 5.13 -9.15 16.05
C VAL A 233 5.32 -10.66 15.92
N ILE A 234 4.69 -11.27 14.91
CA ILE A 234 4.67 -12.72 14.74
C ILE A 234 5.91 -13.16 13.96
N HIS A 235 6.12 -12.56 12.78
CA HIS A 235 7.25 -12.87 11.91
C HIS A 235 7.78 -11.62 11.22
N CYS A 236 9.08 -11.62 10.94
CA CYS A 236 9.75 -10.67 10.07
C CYS A 236 10.47 -11.47 8.99
N HIS A 237 10.19 -11.17 7.73
CA HIS A 237 10.73 -11.87 6.57
C HIS A 237 11.44 -10.89 5.63
N ASP A 238 12.30 -11.42 4.78
CA ASP A 238 12.92 -10.61 3.72
C ASP A 238 11.84 -10.03 2.81
N PHE A 239 12.04 -8.78 2.37
CA PHE A 239 11.09 -8.09 1.50
C PHE A 239 10.85 -8.87 0.20
N GLY A 240 9.58 -9.20 -0.06
CA GLY A 240 9.17 -10.04 -1.18
C GLY A 240 8.80 -11.47 -0.79
N SER A 241 9.09 -11.92 0.43
CA SER A 241 8.69 -13.25 0.93
C SER A 241 7.18 -13.46 0.86
N THR A 242 6.39 -12.43 1.15
CA THR A 242 4.91 -12.47 1.04
C THR A 242 4.46 -12.64 -0.40
N ARG A 243 5.13 -11.96 -1.35
CA ARG A 243 4.88 -12.12 -2.79
C ARG A 243 5.20 -13.54 -3.24
N GLU A 244 6.35 -14.07 -2.85
CA GLU A 244 6.74 -15.45 -3.17
C GLU A 244 5.73 -16.45 -2.60
N ARG A 245 5.35 -16.29 -1.33
CA ARG A 245 4.34 -17.11 -0.67
C ARG A 245 2.99 -17.07 -1.39
N ILE A 246 2.45 -15.89 -1.69
CA ILE A 246 1.13 -15.75 -2.34
C ILE A 246 1.13 -16.24 -3.78
N THR A 247 2.23 -16.04 -4.51
CA THR A 247 2.35 -16.39 -5.94
C THR A 247 2.94 -17.78 -6.19
N SER A 248 3.26 -18.51 -5.12
CA SER A 248 3.73 -19.89 -5.16
C SER A 248 2.57 -20.87 -5.38
N PRO A 249 2.72 -21.85 -6.29
CA PRO A 249 1.72 -22.91 -6.47
C PRO A 249 1.53 -23.77 -5.21
N ILE A 250 2.56 -23.90 -4.35
CA ILE A 250 2.51 -24.75 -3.15
C ILE A 250 1.56 -24.17 -2.09
N TYR A 251 1.45 -22.84 -2.03
CA TYR A 251 0.59 -22.14 -1.07
C TYR A 251 -0.87 -22.01 -1.56
N CYS A 252 -1.21 -22.73 -2.62
CA CYS A 252 -2.53 -22.79 -3.22
C CYS A 252 -3.32 -24.04 -2.79
N ASN A 253 -3.15 -24.48 -1.54
CA ASN A 253 -4.07 -25.44 -0.95
C ASN A 253 -5.44 -24.77 -0.79
N GLY A 254 -6.39 -25.14 -1.64
CA GLY A 254 -7.73 -24.57 -1.69
C GLY A 254 -8.49 -25.06 -2.92
N SER A 255 -9.77 -24.71 -3.01
CA SER A 255 -10.57 -25.01 -4.20
C SER A 255 -9.92 -24.45 -5.46
N THR A 256 -10.12 -25.12 -6.61
CA THR A 256 -9.61 -24.69 -7.93
C THR A 256 -9.87 -23.20 -8.19
N HIS A 257 -11.03 -22.69 -7.76
CA HIS A 257 -11.39 -21.27 -7.84
C HIS A 257 -10.40 -20.34 -7.12
N ILE A 258 -9.98 -20.67 -5.89
CA ILE A 258 -9.00 -19.86 -5.13
C ILE A 258 -7.65 -19.84 -5.85
N GLN A 259 -7.23 -20.98 -6.41
CA GLN A 259 -5.96 -21.09 -7.12
C GLN A 259 -5.97 -20.26 -8.42
N LEU A 260 -7.04 -20.36 -9.20
CA LEU A 260 -7.23 -19.58 -10.42
C LEU A 260 -7.26 -18.07 -10.12
N LYS A 261 -7.95 -17.64 -9.06
CA LYS A 261 -7.94 -16.24 -8.62
C LYS A 261 -6.54 -15.74 -8.28
N LYS A 262 -5.77 -16.52 -7.51
CA LYS A 262 -4.38 -16.17 -7.18
C LYS A 262 -3.50 -16.10 -8.43
N TYR A 263 -3.68 -17.03 -9.36
CA TYR A 263 -2.99 -17.03 -10.64
C TYR A 263 -3.34 -15.78 -11.47
N PHE A 264 -4.63 -15.41 -11.54
CA PHE A 264 -5.08 -14.19 -12.19
C PHE A 264 -4.41 -12.95 -11.60
N ASN A 265 -4.48 -12.79 -10.27
CA ASN A 265 -3.88 -11.65 -9.60
C ASN A 265 -2.36 -11.60 -9.77
N LYS A 266 -1.69 -12.77 -9.81
CA LYS A 266 -0.26 -12.88 -10.14
C LYS A 266 0.04 -12.34 -11.54
N LEU A 267 -0.72 -12.74 -12.55
CA LEU A 267 -0.55 -12.26 -13.92
C LEU A 267 -0.81 -10.75 -14.02
N LEU A 268 -1.87 -10.27 -13.36
CA LEU A 268 -2.20 -8.85 -13.35
C LEU A 268 -1.12 -8.02 -12.66
N SER A 269 -0.61 -8.46 -11.51
CA SER A 269 0.50 -7.81 -10.80
C SER A 269 1.78 -7.80 -11.63
N ALA A 270 2.11 -8.90 -12.33
CA ALA A 270 3.27 -8.93 -13.21
C ALA A 270 3.11 -7.97 -14.41
N SER A 271 1.91 -7.88 -14.99
CA SER A 271 1.63 -6.91 -16.04
C SER A 271 1.74 -5.47 -15.54
N MET A 272 1.27 -5.20 -14.32
CA MET A 272 1.38 -3.90 -13.67
C MET A 272 2.86 -3.51 -13.48
N ASP A 273 3.69 -4.42 -12.98
CA ASP A 273 5.13 -4.19 -12.81
C ASP A 273 5.82 -3.83 -14.15
N ALA A 274 5.47 -4.54 -15.23
CA ALA A 274 6.00 -4.25 -16.56
C ALA A 274 5.58 -2.86 -17.07
N LYS A 275 4.32 -2.48 -16.85
CA LYS A 275 3.77 -1.18 -17.28
C LYS A 275 4.28 0.00 -16.46
N ILE A 276 4.52 -0.20 -15.16
CA ILE A 276 5.21 0.79 -14.33
C ILE A 276 6.61 1.04 -14.86
N LYS A 277 7.33 0.01 -15.31
CA LYS A 277 8.64 0.18 -15.94
C LYS A 277 8.55 0.98 -17.24
N GLU A 278 7.65 0.59 -18.14
CA GLU A 278 7.42 1.29 -19.41
C GLU A 278 7.09 2.78 -19.21
N TRP A 279 6.23 3.10 -18.24
CA TRP A 279 5.90 4.48 -17.91
C TRP A 279 7.14 5.26 -17.46
N GLN A 280 7.97 4.69 -16.59
CA GLN A 280 9.21 5.33 -16.11
C GLN A 280 10.22 5.56 -17.24
N ASP A 281 10.33 4.62 -18.19
CA ASP A 281 11.26 4.71 -19.32
C ASP A 281 10.89 5.87 -20.27
N SER A 282 9.60 6.21 -20.36
CA SER A 282 9.09 7.30 -21.21
C SER A 282 8.84 8.62 -20.46
N ASN A 283 8.97 8.63 -19.12
CA ASN A 283 8.66 9.78 -18.28
C ASN A 283 9.80 10.10 -17.30
N ILE A 284 9.50 10.10 -16.00
CA ILE A 284 10.44 10.28 -14.91
C ILE A 284 10.41 9.04 -14.05
N THR A 285 11.52 8.75 -13.36
CA THR A 285 11.53 7.66 -12.40
C THR A 285 10.59 7.96 -11.22
N LEU A 286 9.99 6.93 -10.63
CA LEU A 286 9.11 7.10 -9.48
C LEU A 286 9.83 7.79 -8.30
N PRO A 287 11.09 7.46 -7.93
CA PRO A 287 11.83 8.22 -6.92
C PRO A 287 12.05 9.70 -7.27
N ALA A 288 12.20 10.05 -8.56
CA ALA A 288 12.32 11.43 -8.99
C ALA A 288 10.98 12.17 -8.89
N MET A 289 9.87 11.51 -9.22
CA MET A 289 8.51 12.03 -9.04
C MET A 289 8.26 12.46 -7.59
N LEU A 290 8.65 11.63 -6.61
CA LEU A 290 8.48 11.91 -5.18
C LEU A 290 9.25 13.14 -4.67
N LYS A 291 10.17 13.71 -5.45
CA LYS A 291 10.98 14.89 -5.10
C LYS A 291 10.48 16.19 -5.75
N LEU A 292 9.43 16.11 -6.56
CA LEU A 292 8.83 17.29 -7.19
C LEU A 292 8.17 18.21 -6.14
N SER A 293 7.93 19.46 -6.52
CA SER A 293 7.06 20.37 -5.75
C SER A 293 5.65 19.80 -5.64
N GLU A 294 4.85 20.23 -4.66
CA GLU A 294 3.50 19.66 -4.44
C GLU A 294 2.63 19.70 -5.70
N GLN A 295 2.57 20.84 -6.40
CA GLN A 295 1.79 20.97 -7.63
C GLN A 295 2.27 19.98 -8.72
N LYS A 296 3.58 19.92 -8.98
CA LYS A 296 4.13 19.03 -10.01
C LYS A 296 4.01 17.56 -9.64
N LEU A 297 4.09 17.25 -8.35
CA LEU A 297 3.84 15.89 -7.85
C LEU A 297 2.39 15.50 -8.12
N PHE A 298 1.43 16.37 -7.78
CA PHE A 298 0.00 16.11 -8.02
C PHE A 298 -0.31 15.89 -9.50
N GLU A 299 0.22 16.75 -10.38
CA GLU A 299 0.07 16.62 -11.84
C GLU A 299 0.63 15.26 -12.31
N LYS A 300 1.85 14.90 -11.89
CA LYS A 300 2.49 13.64 -12.30
C LYS A 300 1.86 12.39 -11.69
N GLN A 301 1.36 12.47 -10.46
CA GLN A 301 0.58 11.39 -9.84
C GLN A 301 -0.72 11.14 -10.62
N SER A 302 -1.43 12.21 -10.99
CA SER A 302 -2.67 12.10 -11.77
C SER A 302 -2.43 11.43 -13.13
N GLU A 303 -1.36 11.84 -13.83
CA GLU A 303 -0.93 11.21 -15.08
C GLU A 303 -0.57 9.73 -14.89
N PHE A 304 0.21 9.41 -13.85
CA PHE A 304 0.59 8.03 -13.52
C PHE A 304 -0.62 7.15 -13.21
N PHE A 305 -1.57 7.62 -12.40
CA PHE A 305 -2.77 6.84 -12.06
C PHE A 305 -3.71 6.67 -13.26
N SER A 306 -3.90 7.70 -14.08
CA SER A 306 -4.69 7.58 -15.31
C SER A 306 -4.09 6.55 -16.26
N PHE A 307 -2.75 6.52 -16.40
CA PHE A 307 -2.06 5.51 -17.17
C PHE A 307 -2.27 4.11 -16.57
N LEU A 308 -2.05 3.96 -15.26
CA LEU A 308 -2.15 2.68 -14.57
C LEU A 308 -3.55 2.09 -14.64
N ASP A 309 -4.59 2.90 -14.49
CA ASP A 309 -6.00 2.47 -14.57
C ASP A 309 -6.31 1.85 -15.94
N GLY A 310 -5.94 2.55 -17.02
CA GLY A 310 -6.15 2.09 -18.38
C GLY A 310 -5.38 0.80 -18.69
N GLU A 311 -4.15 0.65 -18.18
CA GLU A 311 -3.38 -0.57 -18.37
C GLU A 311 -3.92 -1.75 -17.54
N LEU A 312 -4.43 -1.50 -16.34
CA LEU A 312 -5.10 -2.52 -15.52
C LEU A 312 -6.36 -3.06 -16.21
N ASP A 313 -7.17 -2.19 -16.82
CA ASP A 313 -8.36 -2.60 -17.58
C ASP A 313 -7.99 -3.46 -18.80
N LYS A 314 -6.99 -3.04 -19.57
CA LYS A 314 -6.50 -3.82 -20.73
C LYS A 314 -5.97 -5.18 -20.29
N ALA A 315 -5.15 -5.23 -19.24
CA ALA A 315 -4.58 -6.47 -18.73
C ALA A 315 -5.68 -7.40 -18.19
N LYS A 316 -6.64 -6.87 -17.44
CA LYS A 316 -7.79 -7.63 -16.94
C LYS A 316 -8.58 -8.27 -18.08
N LEU A 317 -8.94 -7.50 -19.10
CA LEU A 317 -9.66 -7.99 -20.29
C LEU A 317 -8.85 -9.04 -21.06
N SER A 318 -7.55 -8.83 -21.24
CA SER A 318 -6.66 -9.78 -21.92
C SER A 318 -6.57 -11.13 -21.19
N ILE A 319 -6.41 -11.10 -19.85
CA ILE A 319 -6.36 -12.33 -19.04
C ILE A 319 -7.73 -13.02 -19.05
N GLN A 320 -8.83 -12.27 -18.90
CA GLN A 320 -10.18 -12.84 -18.96
C GLN A 320 -10.48 -13.49 -20.32
N GLY A 321 -10.13 -12.83 -21.43
CA GLY A 321 -10.30 -13.38 -22.78
C GLY A 321 -9.48 -14.65 -23.01
N THR A 322 -8.29 -14.75 -22.42
CA THR A 322 -7.47 -15.97 -22.47
C THR A 322 -8.12 -17.13 -21.72
N LEU A 323 -8.84 -16.84 -20.63
CA LEU A 323 -9.54 -17.83 -19.83
C LEU A 323 -10.89 -18.24 -20.44
N SER A 324 -11.59 -17.34 -21.13
CA SER A 324 -12.89 -17.62 -21.75
C SER A 324 -12.82 -18.18 -23.18
N GLY A 325 -11.80 -17.79 -23.95
CA GLY A 325 -11.62 -18.17 -25.36
C GLY A 325 -11.03 -19.57 -25.61
N ARG A 326 -10.59 -20.27 -24.55
CA ARG A 326 -10.17 -21.68 -24.63
C ARG A 326 -11.28 -22.53 -24.03
N ALA A 327 -11.93 -23.36 -24.86
CA ALA A 327 -13.06 -24.20 -24.50
C ALA A 327 -12.91 -24.83 -23.10
N ARG A 328 -13.98 -24.67 -22.28
CA ARG A 328 -14.30 -25.26 -20.95
C ARG A 328 -13.21 -26.11 -20.30
N VAL A 329 -12.91 -25.88 -19.02
CA VAL A 329 -12.32 -26.77 -17.98
C VAL A 329 -10.93 -27.43 -18.25
N PRO A 330 -10.65 -28.35 -19.20
CA PRO A 330 -9.31 -28.96 -19.29
C PRO A 330 -8.18 -27.98 -19.60
N ALA A 331 -8.45 -26.81 -20.21
CA ALA A 331 -7.39 -25.83 -20.52
C ALA A 331 -6.99 -24.97 -19.31
N THR A 332 -7.93 -24.60 -18.44
CA THR A 332 -7.64 -23.95 -17.17
C THR A 332 -6.99 -24.93 -16.19
N GLU A 333 -7.42 -26.20 -16.19
CA GLU A 333 -6.71 -27.28 -15.50
C GLU A 333 -5.31 -27.47 -16.07
N ALA A 334 -5.09 -27.45 -17.39
CA ALA A 334 -3.76 -27.58 -17.98
C ALA A 334 -2.82 -26.40 -17.65
N LEU A 335 -3.32 -25.16 -17.61
CA LEU A 335 -2.55 -24.00 -17.19
C LEU A 335 -2.25 -24.03 -15.69
N LEU A 336 -3.24 -24.44 -14.88
CA LEU A 336 -3.07 -24.65 -13.44
C LEU A 336 -2.08 -25.78 -13.18
N GLU A 337 -2.18 -26.90 -13.89
CA GLU A 337 -1.24 -28.02 -13.85
C GLU A 337 0.15 -27.60 -14.30
N GLN A 338 0.28 -26.82 -15.38
CA GLN A 338 1.57 -26.30 -15.82
C GLN A 338 2.18 -25.38 -14.74
N TRP A 339 1.36 -24.58 -14.08
CA TRP A 339 1.78 -23.74 -12.98
C TRP A 339 2.19 -24.54 -11.74
N LEU A 340 1.39 -25.55 -11.36
CA LEU A 340 1.67 -26.48 -10.25
C LEU A 340 2.94 -27.31 -10.52
N ARG A 341 3.13 -27.85 -11.73
CA ARG A 341 4.32 -28.61 -12.16
C ARG A 341 5.60 -27.77 -12.13
N LYS A 342 5.51 -26.45 -12.39
CA LYS A 342 6.66 -25.54 -12.26
C LYS A 342 7.01 -25.23 -10.80
N GLY A 343 6.11 -25.49 -9.84
CA GLY A 343 6.32 -25.30 -8.40
C GLY A 343 6.86 -26.53 -7.66
N THR A 344 6.80 -27.71 -8.26
CA THR A 344 7.39 -28.93 -7.67
C THR A 344 8.91 -28.93 -7.85
N PHE A 345 9.62 -28.20 -6.99
CA PHE A 345 11.01 -28.51 -6.69
C PHE A 345 11.03 -29.83 -5.92
N ARG A 346 11.76 -30.84 -6.42
CA ARG A 346 12.10 -32.02 -5.63
C ARG A 346 12.77 -31.52 -4.36
N ARG A 347 12.23 -31.87 -3.19
CA ARG A 347 13.01 -31.84 -1.95
C ARG A 347 14.18 -32.79 -2.17
N GLU A 348 15.35 -32.25 -2.47
CA GLU A 348 16.59 -33.00 -2.26
C GLU A 348 16.69 -33.23 -0.75
N SER A 349 16.77 -34.51 -0.41
CA SER A 349 16.84 -35.10 0.92
C SER A 349 18.13 -34.78 1.64
#